data_AF-A0A545AYW4-F1
#
_entry.id   AF-A0A545AYW4-F1
#
_cell.length_a   1.000
_cell.length_b   1.000
_cell.length_c   1.000
_cell.angle_alpha   90.00
_cell.angle_beta   90.00
_cell.angle_gamma   90.00
#
_symmetry.space_group_name_H-M   'P 1'
#
loop_
_entity.id
_entity.type
_entity.pdbx_description
1 polymer ?
#
loop_
_entity_poly.entity_id
_entity_poly.type
_entity_poly.pdbx_seq_one_letter_code
_entity_poly.pdbx_strand_id
1 'polypeptide(L)'
;MTRPRATAVAALLITAAGALYAAIVASTQWEPSLGWLVQAVIHVGELLAALALGLTVANRVARGGLAAAVVGQALLAIAEVVYPGSPGLGDVLFGIGPMLTGVGLIVAGSVLVRGPDRTVWPLILGLYVFVVMTPVLIGTGGPPAPAAVWTIAGWDVLWALVAAVAVRRFTPAEAGPNREAAVVSARRPPR
;
A
#
# COMPACT_ATOMS: atom_id res chain seq x y z
N MET A 1 17.12 -7.84 -12.49
CA MET A 1 15.68 -7.47 -12.45
C MET A 1 15.02 -8.20 -11.30
N THR A 2 14.49 -7.47 -10.31
CA THR A 2 13.79 -8.05 -9.16
C THR A 2 12.55 -8.80 -9.64
N ARG A 3 12.28 -9.97 -9.06
CA ARG A 3 11.07 -10.76 -9.40
C ARG A 3 9.86 -10.01 -8.82
N PRO A 4 8.80 -9.67 -9.59
CA PRO A 4 7.65 -8.90 -9.11
C PRO A 4 7.01 -9.44 -7.82
N ARG A 5 7.03 -10.77 -7.64
CA ARG A 5 6.62 -11.43 -6.39
C ARG A 5 7.47 -11.02 -5.19
N ALA A 6 8.79 -10.94 -5.35
CA ALA A 6 9.70 -10.52 -4.28
C ALA A 6 9.42 -9.06 -3.87
N THR A 7 9.11 -8.20 -4.83
CA THR A 7 8.68 -6.82 -4.56
C THR A 7 7.40 -6.80 -3.71
N ALA A 8 6.39 -7.60 -4.07
CA ALA A 8 5.14 -7.69 -3.32
C ALA A 8 5.35 -8.22 -1.89
N VAL A 9 6.22 -9.23 -1.71
CA VAL A 9 6.56 -9.80 -0.41
C VAL A 9 7.32 -8.79 0.45
N ALA A 10 8.31 -8.09 -0.11
CA ALA A 10 9.03 -7.04 0.60
C ALA A 10 8.08 -5.92 1.05
N ALA A 11 7.19 -5.47 0.16
CA ALA A 11 6.17 -4.48 0.48
C ALA A 11 5.29 -4.92 1.66
N LEU A 12 4.82 -6.18 1.64
CA LEU A 12 3.99 -6.73 2.71
C LEU A 12 4.74 -6.75 4.05
N LEU A 13 5.99 -7.21 4.07
CA LEU A 13 6.77 -7.29 5.30
C LEU A 13 7.05 -5.89 5.87
N ILE A 14 7.42 -4.93 5.02
CA ILE A 14 7.72 -3.56 5.43
C ILE A 14 6.46 -2.88 5.98
N THR A 15 5.33 -2.96 5.29
CA THR A 15 4.07 -2.32 5.72
C THR A 15 3.48 -2.99 6.96
N ALA A 16 3.59 -4.31 7.09
CA ALA A 16 3.21 -5.00 8.33
C ALA A 16 4.11 -4.60 9.51
N ALA A 17 5.41 -4.43 9.29
CA ALA A 17 6.33 -3.91 10.30
C ALA A 17 6.02 -2.44 10.64
N GLY A 18 5.64 -1.62 9.65
CA GLY A 18 5.18 -0.24 9.84
C GLY A 18 3.96 -0.17 10.75
N ALA A 19 2.95 -1.00 10.50
CA ALA A 19 1.76 -1.07 11.34
C ALA A 19 2.08 -1.42 12.80
N LEU A 20 2.97 -2.39 13.02
CA LEU A 20 3.43 -2.76 14.36
C LEU A 20 4.22 -1.62 15.01
N TYR A 21 5.12 -1.00 14.27
CA TYR A 21 5.90 0.15 14.73
C TYR A 21 4.99 1.31 15.14
N ALA A 22 4.05 1.72 14.29
CA ALA A 22 3.10 2.79 14.58
C ALA A 22 2.20 2.45 15.78
N ALA A 23 1.74 1.21 15.91
CA ALA A 23 0.97 0.77 17.08
C ALA A 23 1.79 0.81 18.39
N ILE A 24 3.07 0.44 18.34
CA ILE A 24 3.99 0.56 19.48
C ILE A 24 4.19 2.02 19.85
N VAL A 25 4.50 2.90 18.87
CA VAL A 25 4.64 4.34 19.12
C VAL A 25 3.34 4.92 19.69
N ALA A 26 2.18 4.56 19.15
CA ALA A 26 0.89 5.04 19.63
C ALA A 26 0.60 4.62 21.08
N SER A 27 0.92 3.36 21.43
CA SER A 27 0.64 2.81 22.76
C SER A 27 1.65 3.23 23.84
N THR A 28 2.91 3.47 23.45
CA THR A 28 3.99 3.79 24.39
C THR A 28 4.36 5.27 24.41
N GLN A 29 3.93 6.05 23.42
CA GLN A 29 4.37 7.42 23.16
C GLN A 29 5.91 7.51 23.02
N TRP A 30 6.51 6.42 22.53
CA TRP A 30 7.94 6.36 22.29
C TRP A 30 8.33 7.20 21.07
N GLU A 31 9.30 8.09 21.24
CA GLU A 31 9.85 8.92 20.17
C GLU A 31 11.26 8.44 19.77
N PRO A 32 11.39 7.60 18.74
CA PRO A 32 12.69 7.15 18.26
C PRO A 32 13.50 8.31 17.64
N SER A 33 14.79 8.39 17.99
CA SER A 33 15.71 9.41 17.47
C SER A 33 15.89 9.39 15.95
N LEU A 34 15.63 8.24 15.31
CA LEU A 34 15.65 8.07 13.85
C LEU A 34 14.27 7.69 13.29
N GLY A 35 13.19 8.12 13.96
CA GLY A 35 11.81 7.81 13.56
C GLY A 35 11.50 8.20 12.11
N TRP A 36 12.00 9.35 11.66
CA TRP A 36 11.87 9.82 10.28
C TRP A 36 12.47 8.83 9.25
N LEU A 37 13.60 8.20 9.57
CA LEU A 37 14.22 7.22 8.65
C LEU A 37 13.39 5.94 8.57
N VAL A 38 12.83 5.51 9.72
CA VAL A 38 11.92 4.37 9.77
C VAL A 38 10.67 4.64 8.95
N GLN A 39 10.06 5.83 9.08
CA GLN A 39 8.90 6.25 8.30
C GLN A 39 9.20 6.32 6.79
N ALA A 40 10.37 6.85 6.41
CA ALA A 40 10.78 6.86 5.00
C ALA A 40 10.84 5.44 4.41
N VAL A 41 11.34 4.46 5.18
CA VAL A 41 11.37 3.04 4.77
C VAL A 41 9.95 2.47 4.67
N ILE A 42 9.05 2.82 5.58
CA ILE A 42 7.64 2.39 5.54
C ILE A 42 6.98 2.89 4.25
N HIS A 43 7.11 4.18 3.91
CA HIS A 43 6.60 4.74 2.65
C HIS A 43 7.21 4.09 1.40
N VAL A 44 8.48 3.67 1.45
CA VAL A 44 9.05 2.83 0.38
C VAL A 44 8.32 1.50 0.28
N GLY A 45 7.98 0.84 1.39
CA GLY A 45 7.15 -0.36 1.39
C GLY A 45 5.77 -0.15 0.75
N GLU A 46 5.09 0.94 1.09
CA GLU A 46 3.80 1.34 0.53
C GLU A 46 3.88 1.60 -0.99
N LEU A 47 4.92 2.32 -1.42
CA LEU A 47 5.24 2.52 -2.82
C LEU A 47 5.39 1.18 -3.55
N LEU A 48 6.18 0.26 -2.98
CA LEU A 48 6.39 -1.06 -3.58
C LEU A 48 5.09 -1.87 -3.64
N ALA A 49 4.17 -1.71 -2.68
CA ALA A 49 2.84 -2.34 -2.72
C ALA A 49 2.02 -1.85 -3.92
N ALA A 50 1.93 -0.53 -4.12
CA ALA A 50 1.22 0.05 -5.25
C ALA A 50 1.85 -0.34 -6.59
N LEU A 51 3.19 -0.30 -6.67
CA LEU A 51 3.94 -0.71 -7.86
C LEU A 51 3.67 -2.19 -8.19
N ALA A 52 3.82 -3.08 -7.20
CA ALA A 52 3.60 -4.51 -7.39
C ALA A 52 2.17 -4.81 -7.82
N LEU A 53 1.17 -4.17 -7.21
CA LEU A 53 -0.22 -4.31 -7.65
C LEU A 53 -0.39 -3.78 -9.09
N GLY A 54 0.21 -2.65 -9.43
CA GLY A 54 0.15 -2.05 -10.76
C GLY A 54 0.70 -2.94 -11.87
N LEU A 55 1.72 -3.74 -11.57
CA LEU A 55 2.28 -4.74 -12.48
C LEU A 55 1.33 -5.91 -12.76
N THR A 56 0.31 -6.14 -11.94
CA THR A 56 -0.70 -7.20 -12.13
C THR A 56 -1.93 -6.74 -12.90
N VAL A 57 -2.08 -5.43 -13.14
CA VAL A 57 -3.32 -4.84 -13.63
C VAL A 57 -3.22 -4.52 -15.11
N ALA A 58 -4.12 -5.06 -15.93
CA ALA A 58 -4.15 -4.78 -17.37
C ALA A 58 -4.77 -3.40 -17.70
N ASN A 59 -5.72 -2.93 -16.88
CA ASN A 59 -6.46 -1.70 -17.15
C ASN A 59 -5.58 -0.44 -16.97
N ARG A 60 -5.50 0.41 -18.01
CA ARG A 60 -4.66 1.61 -18.04
C ARG A 60 -5.08 2.68 -17.02
N VAL A 61 -6.38 2.86 -16.78
CA VAL A 61 -6.88 3.83 -15.79
C VAL A 61 -6.47 3.40 -14.38
N ALA A 62 -6.65 2.11 -14.07
CA ALA A 62 -6.21 1.58 -12.78
C ALA A 62 -4.69 1.65 -12.59
N ARG A 63 -3.91 1.40 -13.65
CA ARG A 63 -2.46 1.60 -13.63
C ARG A 63 -2.09 3.07 -13.42
N GLY A 64 -2.79 4.00 -14.06
CA GLY A 64 -2.59 5.44 -13.88
C GLY A 64 -2.85 5.88 -12.44
N GLY A 65 -3.93 5.40 -11.83
CA GLY A 65 -4.22 5.64 -10.41
C GLY A 65 -3.14 5.07 -9.48
N LEU A 66 -2.69 3.84 -9.71
CA LEU A 66 -1.60 3.23 -8.93
C LEU A 66 -0.26 3.95 -9.14
N ALA A 67 0.02 4.46 -10.34
CA ALA A 67 1.21 5.27 -10.62
C ALA A 67 1.15 6.61 -9.85
N ALA A 68 0.00 7.27 -9.80
CA ALA A 68 -0.19 8.44 -8.96
C ALA A 68 0.05 8.12 -7.48
N ALA A 69 -0.44 6.96 -7.01
CA ALA A 69 -0.19 6.52 -5.64
C ALA A 69 1.28 6.26 -5.34
N VAL A 70 2.02 5.66 -6.28
CA VAL A 70 3.49 5.50 -6.21
C VAL A 70 4.19 6.86 -6.07
N VAL A 71 3.78 7.87 -6.86
CA VAL A 71 4.35 9.22 -6.75
C VAL A 71 4.03 9.85 -5.40
N GLY A 72 2.79 9.75 -4.92
CA GLY A 72 2.42 10.28 -3.60
C GLY A 72 3.26 9.68 -2.47
N GLN A 73 3.52 8.37 -2.53
CA GLN A 73 4.39 7.67 -1.58
C GLN A 73 5.86 8.07 -1.68
N ALA A 74 6.36 8.31 -2.90
CA ALA A 74 7.70 8.84 -3.08
C ALA A 74 7.84 10.23 -2.44
N LEU A 75 6.83 11.10 -2.58
CA LEU A 75 6.83 12.41 -1.95
C LEU A 75 6.85 12.30 -0.42
N LEU A 76 6.10 11.37 0.17
CA LEU A 76 6.10 11.10 1.61
C LEU A 76 7.47 10.59 2.10
N ALA A 77 8.06 9.62 1.42
CA ALA A 77 9.39 9.13 1.76
C ALA A 77 10.46 10.25 1.70
N ILE A 78 10.35 11.15 0.71
CA ILE A 78 11.23 12.32 0.60
C ILE A 78 10.94 13.31 1.73
N ALA A 79 9.67 13.55 2.06
CA ALA A 79 9.26 14.46 3.13
C ALA A 79 9.91 14.07 4.45
N GLU A 80 9.85 12.79 4.83
CA GLU A 80 10.47 12.25 6.05
C GLU A 80 11.98 12.54 6.13
N VAL A 81 12.71 12.35 5.02
CA VAL A 81 14.17 12.58 4.98
C VAL A 81 14.51 14.07 5.00
N VAL A 82 13.69 14.91 4.36
CA VAL A 82 13.94 16.34 4.21
C VAL A 82 13.50 17.13 5.44
N TYR A 83 12.47 16.69 6.14
CA TYR A 83 11.83 17.41 7.24
C TYR A 83 12.80 17.91 8.32
N PRO A 84 13.78 17.10 8.82
CA PRO A 84 14.72 17.57 9.84
C PRO A 84 15.58 18.77 9.39
N GLY A 85 15.88 18.87 8.09
CA GLY A 85 16.70 19.94 7.53
C GLY A 85 15.91 21.08 6.88
N SER A 86 14.66 20.83 6.46
CA SER A 86 13.79 21.80 5.82
C SER A 86 12.31 21.50 6.13
N PRO A 87 11.83 21.86 7.34
CA PRO A 87 10.48 21.54 7.78
C PRO A 87 9.40 22.09 6.84
N GLY A 88 9.55 23.33 6.37
CA GLY A 88 8.56 23.95 5.47
C GLY A 88 8.42 23.24 4.12
N LEU A 89 9.50 22.67 3.57
CA LEU A 89 9.39 21.82 2.38
C LEU A 89 8.75 20.48 2.72
N GLY A 90 9.12 19.88 3.85
CA GLY A 90 8.51 18.66 4.36
C GLY A 90 6.99 18.80 4.53
N ASP A 91 6.51 19.89 5.14
CA ASP A 91 5.09 20.19 5.33
C ASP A 91 4.32 20.25 4.01
N VAL A 92 4.90 20.89 2.98
CA VAL A 92 4.29 20.94 1.64
C VAL A 92 4.19 19.54 1.04
N LEU A 93 5.24 18.72 1.17
CA LEU A 93 5.24 17.36 0.67
C LEU A 93 4.26 16.47 1.43
N PHE A 94 4.15 16.61 2.76
CA PHE A 94 3.14 15.95 3.59
C PHE A 94 1.72 16.41 3.27
N GLY A 95 1.52 17.63 2.79
CA GLY A 95 0.23 18.11 2.31
C GLY A 95 -0.19 17.51 0.97
N ILE A 96 0.78 17.27 0.06
CA ILE A 96 0.51 16.79 -1.31
C ILE A 96 0.50 15.26 -1.39
N GLY A 97 1.47 14.59 -0.75
CA GLY A 97 1.72 13.16 -0.85
C GLY A 97 0.49 12.29 -0.54
N PRO A 98 -0.12 12.41 0.65
CA PRO A 98 -1.31 11.65 1.03
C PRO A 98 -2.49 11.90 0.09
N MET A 99 -2.70 13.15 -0.36
CA MET A 99 -3.79 13.50 -1.27
C MET A 99 -3.63 12.81 -2.62
N LEU A 100 -2.43 12.87 -3.20
CA LEU A 100 -2.11 12.22 -4.47
C LEU A 100 -2.24 10.70 -4.35
N THR A 101 -1.78 10.13 -3.23
CA THR A 101 -1.98 8.71 -2.91
C THR A 101 -3.45 8.35 -2.82
N GLY A 102 -4.24 9.08 -2.04
CA GLY A 102 -5.65 8.82 -1.84
C GLY A 102 -6.44 8.89 -3.14
N VAL A 103 -6.27 9.95 -3.93
CA VAL A 103 -6.94 10.09 -5.24
C VAL A 103 -6.54 8.96 -6.17
N GLY A 104 -5.24 8.65 -6.28
CA GLY A 104 -4.74 7.57 -7.13
C GLY A 104 -5.36 6.22 -6.78
N LEU A 105 -5.46 5.92 -5.48
CA LEU A 105 -6.05 4.69 -4.96
C LEU A 105 -7.58 4.63 -5.15
N ILE A 106 -8.30 5.74 -5.03
CA ILE A 106 -9.73 5.82 -5.34
C ILE A 106 -9.97 5.53 -6.83
N VAL A 107 -9.19 6.17 -7.72
CA VAL A 107 -9.30 5.96 -9.17
C VAL A 107 -9.02 4.49 -9.52
N ALA A 108 -7.93 3.93 -8.98
CA ALA A 108 -7.58 2.53 -9.22
C ALA A 108 -8.64 1.57 -8.64
N GLY A 109 -9.04 1.76 -7.39
CA GLY A 109 -10.01 0.94 -6.70
C GLY A 109 -11.39 0.93 -7.35
N SER A 110 -11.85 2.08 -7.87
CA SER A 110 -13.14 2.22 -8.56
C SER A 110 -13.23 1.38 -9.84
N VAL A 111 -12.10 1.13 -10.49
CA VAL A 111 -11.98 0.25 -11.65
C VAL A 111 -11.81 -1.20 -11.21
N LEU A 112 -10.92 -1.45 -10.24
CA LEU A 112 -10.59 -2.80 -9.78
C LEU A 112 -11.74 -3.51 -9.07
N VAL A 113 -12.64 -2.78 -8.40
CA VAL A 113 -13.82 -3.38 -7.75
C VAL A 113 -14.83 -3.94 -8.75
N ARG A 114 -14.86 -3.38 -9.97
CA ARG A 114 -15.78 -3.79 -11.05
C ARG A 114 -15.14 -4.77 -12.04
N GLY A 115 -13.82 -4.89 -12.02
CA GLY A 115 -13.05 -5.72 -12.95
C GLY A 115 -13.08 -7.21 -12.62
N PRO A 116 -12.50 -8.06 -13.49
CA PRO A 116 -12.38 -9.49 -13.27
C PRO A 116 -11.53 -9.84 -12.04
N ASP A 117 -10.56 -8.98 -11.68
CA ASP A 117 -9.63 -9.21 -10.57
C ASP A 117 -10.11 -8.66 -9.22
N ARG A 118 -11.43 -8.55 -9.04
CA ARG A 118 -12.13 -7.85 -7.94
C ARG A 118 -11.31 -7.70 -6.66
N THR A 119 -10.97 -6.45 -6.33
CA THR A 119 -10.39 -6.09 -5.04
C THR A 119 -10.92 -4.73 -4.60
N VAL A 120 -11.29 -4.63 -3.32
CA VAL A 120 -11.82 -3.42 -2.69
C VAL A 120 -10.73 -2.62 -1.97
N TRP A 121 -9.59 -3.23 -1.68
CA TRP A 121 -8.60 -2.70 -0.76
C TRP A 121 -8.00 -1.35 -1.19
N PRO A 122 -7.63 -1.12 -2.46
CA PRO A 122 -7.19 0.21 -2.89
C PRO A 122 -8.28 1.26 -2.69
N LEU A 123 -9.57 0.94 -2.93
CA LEU A 123 -10.65 1.89 -2.73
C LEU A 123 -10.85 2.22 -1.25
N ILE A 124 -10.83 1.20 -0.37
CA ILE A 124 -10.94 1.39 1.08
C ILE A 124 -9.80 2.26 1.60
N LEU A 125 -8.56 1.95 1.23
CA LEU A 125 -7.40 2.76 1.61
C LEU A 125 -7.48 4.18 1.06
N GLY A 126 -7.87 4.34 -0.21
CA GLY A 126 -8.08 5.65 -0.82
C GLY A 126 -9.13 6.50 -0.07
N LEU A 127 -10.25 5.90 0.32
CA LEU A 127 -11.28 6.57 1.12
C LEU A 127 -10.81 6.84 2.56
N TYR A 128 -10.06 5.92 3.16
CA TYR A 128 -9.50 6.08 4.51
C TYR A 128 -8.67 7.38 4.61
N VAL A 129 -7.90 7.72 3.58
CA VAL A 129 -7.13 8.97 3.49
C VAL A 129 -8.01 10.18 3.79
N PHE A 130 -9.16 10.30 3.13
CA PHE A 130 -10.00 11.51 3.16
C PHE A 130 -11.05 11.48 4.28
N VAL A 131 -11.57 10.30 4.59
CA VAL A 131 -12.69 10.15 5.52
C VAL A 131 -12.21 9.99 6.96
N VAL A 132 -11.02 9.41 7.17
CA VAL A 132 -10.49 9.14 8.51
C VAL A 132 -9.19 9.89 8.73
N MET A 133 -8.17 9.65 7.90
CA MET A 133 -6.83 10.12 8.20
C MET A 133 -6.71 11.64 8.19
N THR A 134 -7.13 12.28 7.11
CA THR A 134 -7.02 13.74 6.96
C THR A 134 -7.81 14.49 8.05
N PRO A 135 -9.08 14.15 8.33
CA PRO A 135 -9.82 14.79 9.43
C PRO A 135 -9.14 14.63 10.79
N VAL A 136 -8.61 13.44 11.10
CA VAL A 136 -7.90 13.21 12.37
C VAL A 136 -6.64 14.06 12.45
N LEU A 137 -5.80 14.06 11.40
CA LEU A 137 -4.56 14.84 11.38
C LEU A 137 -4.84 16.34 11.53
N ILE A 138 -5.88 16.86 10.86
CA ILE A 138 -6.30 18.26 11.02
C ILE A 138 -6.79 18.51 12.45
N GLY A 139 -7.65 17.64 12.98
CA GLY A 139 -8.28 17.82 14.29
C GLY A 139 -7.30 17.71 15.47
N THR A 140 -6.22 16.93 15.32
CA THR A 140 -5.23 16.73 16.38
C THR A 140 -3.94 17.52 16.18
N GLY A 141 -3.74 18.14 15.02
CA GLY A 141 -2.47 18.76 14.62
C GLY A 141 -1.39 17.77 14.15
N GLY A 142 -1.76 16.51 13.87
CA GLY A 142 -0.84 15.46 13.42
C GLY A 142 -0.05 14.77 14.55
N PRO A 143 0.95 13.93 14.19
CA PRO A 143 1.88 13.33 15.16
C PRO A 143 2.61 14.41 15.98
N PRO A 144 2.91 14.17 17.27
CA PRO A 144 2.83 12.87 17.95
C PRO A 144 1.48 12.56 18.62
N ALA A 145 0.39 13.30 18.33
CA ALA A 145 -0.89 13.09 18.99
C ALA A 145 -1.36 11.61 18.86
N PRO A 146 -1.77 10.93 19.96
CA PRO A 146 -2.04 9.49 19.94
C PRO A 146 -3.06 9.07 18.87
N ALA A 147 -4.11 9.86 18.67
CA ALA A 147 -5.13 9.57 17.66
C ALA A 147 -4.58 9.66 16.23
N ALA A 148 -3.67 10.60 15.95
CA ALA A 148 -2.97 10.67 14.66
C ALA A 148 -2.09 9.42 14.45
N VAL A 149 -1.33 9.00 15.45
CA VAL A 149 -0.45 7.83 15.33
C VAL A 149 -1.27 6.53 15.17
N TRP A 150 -2.36 6.36 15.90
CA TRP A 150 -3.27 5.21 15.70
C TRP A 150 -3.87 5.16 14.29
N THR A 151 -4.13 6.33 13.73
CA THR A 151 -4.66 6.46 12.38
C THR A 151 -3.59 6.11 11.33
N ILE A 152 -2.32 6.46 11.57
CA ILE A 152 -1.19 6.00 10.75
C ILE A 152 -1.01 4.48 10.86
N ALA A 153 -1.18 3.89 12.05
CA ALA A 153 -1.16 2.43 12.19
C ALA A 153 -2.27 1.76 11.36
N GLY A 154 -3.47 2.34 11.32
CA GLY A 154 -4.57 1.87 10.48
C GLY A 154 -4.26 1.98 8.98
N TRP A 155 -3.60 3.06 8.57
CA TRP A 155 -3.09 3.26 7.22
C TRP A 155 -2.11 2.15 6.80
N ASP A 156 -1.14 1.84 7.64
CA ASP A 156 -0.12 0.80 7.38
C ASP A 156 -0.75 -0.60 7.24
N VAL A 157 -1.76 -0.91 8.08
CA VAL A 157 -2.52 -2.16 7.97
C VAL A 157 -3.20 -2.26 6.61
N LEU A 158 -3.83 -1.19 6.14
CA LEU A 158 -4.50 -1.18 4.85
C LEU A 158 -3.52 -1.34 3.68
N TRP A 159 -2.32 -0.76 3.78
CA TRP A 159 -1.24 -1.01 2.83
C TRP A 159 -0.75 -2.45 2.83
N ALA A 160 -0.60 -3.07 4.01
CA ALA A 160 -0.27 -4.48 4.12
C ALA A 160 -1.31 -5.36 3.42
N LEU A 161 -2.60 -5.02 3.52
CA LEU A 161 -3.66 -5.72 2.78
C LEU A 161 -3.56 -5.52 1.27
N VAL A 162 -3.22 -4.32 0.80
CA VAL A 162 -2.93 -4.06 -0.63
C VAL A 162 -1.74 -4.89 -1.11
N ALA A 163 -0.66 -4.97 -0.32
CA ALA A 163 0.52 -5.78 -0.63
C ALA A 163 0.18 -7.28 -0.65
N ALA A 164 -0.64 -7.77 0.29
CA ALA A 164 -1.11 -9.15 0.32
C ALA A 164 -1.91 -9.53 -0.94
N VAL A 165 -2.74 -8.62 -1.46
CA VAL A 165 -3.41 -8.80 -2.75
C VAL A 165 -2.40 -8.96 -3.88
N ALA A 166 -1.37 -8.12 -3.93
CA ALA A 166 -0.33 -8.22 -4.94
C ALA A 166 0.43 -9.56 -4.85
N VAL A 167 0.79 -10.02 -3.65
CA VAL A 167 1.41 -11.34 -3.43
C VAL A 167 0.53 -12.47 -3.95
N ARG A 168 -0.77 -12.44 -3.62
CA ARG A 168 -1.73 -13.46 -4.07
C ARG A 168 -1.79 -13.53 -5.58
N ARG A 169 -1.77 -12.39 -6.27
CA ARG A 169 -1.82 -12.32 -7.75
C ARG A 169 -0.56 -12.85 -8.44
N PHE A 170 0.58 -12.83 -7.75
CA PHE A 170 1.82 -13.45 -8.26
C PHE A 170 2.02 -14.90 -7.81
N THR A 171 1.09 -15.45 -7.03
CA THR A 171 1.13 -16.86 -6.61
C THR A 171 0.27 -17.65 -7.59
N PRO A 172 0.84 -18.63 -8.33
CA PRO A 172 0.03 -19.51 -9.17
C PRO A 172 -1.05 -20.16 -8.30
N ALA A 173 -2.30 -20.14 -8.75
CA ALA A 173 -3.30 -21.04 -8.17
C ALA A 173 -2.72 -22.45 -8.32
N GLU A 174 -2.51 -23.17 -7.21
CA GLU A 174 -2.17 -24.58 -7.27
C GLU A 174 -3.15 -25.22 -8.25
N ALA A 175 -2.61 -25.83 -9.31
CA ALA A 175 -3.42 -26.53 -10.28
C ALA A 175 -4.11 -27.65 -9.50
N GLY A 176 -5.36 -27.42 -9.09
CA GLY A 176 -6.09 -28.41 -8.33
C GLY A 176 -6.08 -29.75 -9.06
N PRO A 177 -6.17 -30.88 -8.34
CA PRO A 177 -6.05 -32.24 -8.89
C PRO A 177 -6.96 -32.51 -10.11
N ASN A 178 -8.02 -31.72 -10.30
CA ASN A 178 -8.91 -31.76 -11.45
C ASN A 178 -8.28 -31.37 -12.80
N ARG A 179 -7.18 -30.60 -12.83
CA ARG A 179 -6.49 -30.30 -14.10
C ARG A 179 -5.66 -31.48 -14.60
N GLU A 180 -5.04 -32.25 -13.72
CA GLU A 180 -4.37 -33.50 -14.12
C GLU A 180 -5.38 -34.55 -14.60
N ALA A 181 -6.52 -34.70 -13.92
CA ALA A 181 -7.57 -35.62 -14.35
C ALA A 181 -8.14 -35.27 -15.75
N ALA A 182 -8.32 -33.97 -16.04
CA ALA A 182 -8.78 -33.52 -17.37
C ALA A 182 -7.73 -33.74 -18.47
N VAL A 183 -6.44 -33.53 -18.17
CA VAL A 183 -5.35 -33.80 -19.13
C VAL A 183 -5.16 -35.31 -19.37
N VAL A 184 -5.34 -36.14 -18.34
CA VAL A 184 -5.27 -37.60 -18.44
C VAL A 184 -6.48 -38.17 -19.20
N SER A 185 -7.67 -37.60 -19.00
CA SER A 185 -8.88 -37.96 -19.75
C SER A 185 -8.77 -37.64 -21.25
N ALA A 186 -8.17 -36.50 -21.61
CA ALA A 186 -8.02 -36.08 -23.01
C ALA A 186 -6.96 -36.89 -23.80
N ARG A 187 -6.11 -37.67 -23.12
CA ARG A 187 -5.08 -38.51 -23.77
C ARG A 187 -5.52 -39.94 -24.04
N ARG A 188 -6.71 -40.37 -23.62
CA ARG A 188 -7.20 -41.71 -23.96
C ARG A 188 -7.80 -41.69 -25.38
N PRO A 189 -7.24 -42.43 -26.34
CA PRO A 189 -7.89 -42.59 -27.64
C PRO A 189 -9.23 -43.30 -27.47
N PRO A 190 -10.26 -42.94 -28.27
CA PRO A 190 -11.53 -43.64 -28.26
C PRO A 190 -11.32 -45.11 -28.62
N ARG A 191 -11.97 -46.00 -27.87
CA ARG A 191 -12.02 -47.45 -28.15
C ARG A 191 -13.06 -47.74 -29.23
#